data_AF-A0A662BET4-F1
#
_entry.id   AF-A0A662BET4-F1
#
_cell.length_a   1.000
_cell.length_b   1.000
_cell.length_c   1.000
_cell.angle_alpha   90.00
_cell.angle_beta   90.00
_cell.angle_gamma   90.00
#
_symmetry.space_group_name_H-M   'P 1'
#
loop_
_entity.id
_entity.type
_entity.pdbx_description
1 polymer ?
#
loop_
_entity_poly.entity_id
_entity_poly.type
_entity_poly.pdbx_seq_one_letter_code
_entity_poly.pdbx_strand_id
1 'polypeptide(L)' 'PAGDEVPGMIKQVGADVVKVDFNHPLAGHELVYRVKIMSVG' A
#
# COMPACT_ATOMS: atom_id res chain seq x y z
N PRO A 1 10.91 12.12 1.36
CA PRO A 1 9.60 12.30 0.71
C PRO A 1 9.79 12.68 -0.77
N ALA A 2 9.89 11.68 -1.65
CA ALA A 2 9.82 11.90 -3.10
C ALA A 2 8.34 12.12 -3.45
N GLY A 3 8.05 13.09 -4.32
CA GLY A 3 6.68 13.54 -4.64
C GLY A 3 5.85 12.55 -5.47
N ASP A 4 5.94 11.26 -5.17
CA ASP A 4 5.16 10.21 -5.81
C ASP A 4 3.78 10.11 -5.16
N GLU A 5 2.75 9.94 -5.99
CA GLU A 5 1.36 9.77 -5.52
C GLU A 5 1.22 8.46 -4.74
N VAL A 6 0.72 8.54 -3.50
CA VAL A 6 0.46 7.37 -2.66
C VAL A 6 -0.99 6.93 -2.83
N PRO A 7 -1.27 5.70 -3.28
CA PRO A 7 -2.63 5.20 -3.40
C PRO A 7 -3.28 5.07 -2.01
N GLY A 8 -4.50 5.57 -1.87
CA GLY A 8 -5.31 5.46 -0.65
C GLY A 8 -6.72 4.93 -0.96
N MET A 9 -7.31 4.20 -0.02
CA MET A 9 -8.67 3.67 -0.12
C MET A 9 -9.63 4.47 0.78
N ILE A 10 -10.76 4.92 0.24
CA ILE A 10 -11.80 5.56 1.05
C ILE A 10 -12.46 4.49 1.93
N LYS A 11 -12.40 4.67 3.25
CA LYS A 11 -13.07 3.77 4.22
C LYS A 11 -14.47 4.25 4.55
N GLN A 12 -14.65 5.57 4.62
CA GLN A 12 -15.93 6.16 5.00
C GLN A 12 -15.99 7.61 4.50
N VAL A 13 -17.17 8.00 4.00
CA VAL A 13 -17.50 9.39 3.67
C VAL A 13 -18.51 9.89 4.71
N GLY A 14 -18.13 10.92 5.46
CA GLY A 14 -19.01 11.67 6.37
C GLY A 14 -19.46 12.99 5.75
N ALA A 15 -20.21 13.79 6.52
CA ALA A 15 -20.70 15.08 6.05
C ALA A 15 -19.55 16.07 5.75
N ASP A 16 -18.58 16.16 6.65
CA ASP A 16 -17.47 17.14 6.56
C ASP A 16 -16.10 16.48 6.38
N VAL A 17 -16.01 15.17 6.61
CA VAL A 17 -14.73 14.45 6.66
C VAL A 17 -14.78 13.14 5.91
N VAL A 18 -13.70 12.82 5.20
CA VAL A 18 -13.48 11.52 4.55
C VAL A 18 -12.36 10.80 5.29
N LYS A 19 -12.61 9.55 5.69
CA LYS A 19 -11.59 8.68 6.25
C LYS A 19 -10.93 7.91 5.12
N VAL A 20 -9.61 8.06 5.01
CA VAL A 20 -8.79 7.40 3.99
C VAL A 20 -7.79 6.48 4.66
N ASP A 21 -7.66 5.27 4.12
CA ASP A 21 -6.70 4.26 4.54
C ASP A 21 -5.56 4.20 3.53
N PHE A 22 -4.34 4.44 4.03
CA PHE A 22 -3.10 4.40 3.24
C PHE A 22 -2.28 3.14 3.53
N ASN A 23 -2.81 2.19 4.31
CA ASN A 23 -2.12 0.94 4.51
C ASN A 23 -2.05 0.17 3.19
N HIS A 24 -0.91 -0.50 2.97
CA HIS A 24 -0.77 -1.41 1.84
C HIS A 24 -1.90 -2.46 1.90
N PRO A 25 -2.49 -2.90 0.77
CA PRO A 25 -3.54 -3.91 0.78
C PRO A 25 -3.16 -5.22 1.49
N LEU A 26 -1.86 -5.51 1.54
CA LEU A 26 -1.29 -6.69 2.21
C LEU A 26 -0.73 -6.39 3.62
N ALA A 27 -0.99 -5.22 4.20
CA ALA A 27 -0.54 -4.89 5.55
C ALA A 27 -1.05 -5.94 6.55
N GLY A 28 -0.17 -6.38 7.46
CA GLY A 28 -0.49 -7.40 8.46
C GLY A 28 -0.50 -8.86 7.95
N HIS A 29 -0.24 -9.10 6.66
CA HIS A 29 -0.17 -10.45 6.11
C HIS A 29 1.28 -10.96 6.10
N GLU A 30 1.47 -12.23 6.46
CA GLU A 30 2.74 -12.93 6.18
C GLU A 30 2.81 -13.24 4.68
N LEU A 31 3.90 -12.82 4.03
CA LEU A 31 4.05 -12.93 2.59
C LEU A 31 5.16 -13.92 2.24
N VAL A 32 4.78 -15.03 1.61
CA VAL A 32 5.72 -16.02 1.09
C VAL A 32 5.90 -15.80 -0.41
N TYR A 33 7.09 -15.37 -0.81
CA TYR A 33 7.43 -15.15 -2.22
C TYR A 33 8.43 -16.19 -2.72
N ARG A 34 8.19 -16.69 -3.94
CA ARG A 34 9.20 -17.43 -4.69
C ARG A 34 9.89 -16.47 -5.66
N VAL A 35 11.15 -16.16 -5.39
CA VAL A 35 11.95 -15.26 -6.21
C VAL A 35 12.97 -16.04 -7.07
N LYS A 36 13.31 -15.48 -8.23
CA LYS A 36 14.41 -15.95 -9.08
C LYS A 36 15.41 -14.82 -9.25
N ILE A 37 16.66 -15.06 -8.86
CA ILE A 37 17.75 -14.09 -9.07
C ILE A 37 18.17 -14.17 -10.53
N MET A 38 18.14 -13.05 -11.24
CA MET A 38 18.41 -13.00 -12.68
C MET A 38 19.88 -12.79 -13.02
N SER A 39 20.63 -12.08 -12.17
CA SER A 39 22.07 -11.88 -12.30
C SER A 39 22.65 -11.43 -10.94
N VAL A 40 23.89 -11.81 -10.67
CA VAL A 40 24.73 -11.24 -9.60
C VAL A 40 26.09 -10.92 -10.21
N GLY A 41 26.59 -9.71 -9.95
CA GLY A 41 27.88 -9.22 -10.44
C GLY A 41 29.02 -9.53 -9.47
#